data_AF-A0A5M6CX34-F1
#
_entry.id   AF-A0A5M6CX34-F1
#
_cell.length_a   1.000
_cell.length_b   1.000
_cell.length_c   1.000
_cell.angle_alpha   90.00
_cell.angle_beta   90.00
_cell.angle_gamma   90.00
#
_symmetry.space_group_name_H-M   'P 1'
#
loop_
_entity.id
_entity.type
_entity.pdbx_description
1 polymer ?
#
loop_
_entity_poly.entity_id
_entity_poly.type
_entity_poly.pdbx_seq_one_letter_code
_entity_poly.pdbx_strand_id
1 'polypeptide(L)'
;MPAFDIDSQRPGGSFDPDPSEGWSMPLGSLGGIRFFISYAVFVALAVLGGLVAMVQNRPGNGDLPAVTLLAVAIWMTGWMVQLIVQLTLHLGTSAKSESITIGLLGIELANPLYRRQTWSAIAVLASAVLTLAALFLFGLGCLCLHMVHQFADPWQWSTWAGELSDPSFGLASVTNGYLTAAWLFWIQAACQAFPLPHNLGRGATASVITLLSPHADGVLQLRLLRRTIRLISIATMVIAMATMIADADVFLPRWPILVVLSLLLWISSANRDLGDWVASIRVAQAGRSDHPFKPTTDAAASEAAAEPLTLPRTTRRGWMTGLADSVRLRHRRRRARAALDRERAEARDAFRLDQVLKIVSEQGTDGLNAEDRALLKRVSENLRRRREQEARMRSEDGS
;
A
#
# COMPACT_ATOMS: atom_id res chain seq x y z
N MET A 1 20.30 -15.21 -9.28
CA MET A 1 19.61 -15.45 -7.99
C MET A 1 20.36 -14.67 -6.93
N PRO A 2 19.74 -13.76 -6.17
CA PRO A 2 20.42 -13.18 -5.02
C PRO A 2 20.62 -14.28 -3.99
N ALA A 3 21.86 -14.45 -3.53
CA ALA A 3 22.20 -15.33 -2.43
C ALA A 3 21.43 -14.86 -1.19
N PHE A 4 20.57 -15.72 -0.66
CA PHE A 4 20.05 -15.53 0.67
C PHE A 4 21.22 -15.70 1.62
N ASP A 5 21.64 -14.60 2.24
CA ASP A 5 22.66 -14.59 3.28
C ASP A 5 22.09 -15.25 4.54
N ILE A 6 22.29 -16.57 4.61
CA ILE A 6 21.90 -17.43 5.73
C ILE A 6 22.73 -17.12 6.99
N ASP A 7 23.80 -16.32 6.87
CA ASP A 7 24.66 -15.91 7.98
C ASP A 7 24.17 -14.66 8.73
N SER A 8 23.04 -14.08 8.34
CA SER A 8 22.39 -12.99 9.10
C SER A 8 21.64 -13.46 10.36
N GLN A 9 21.93 -14.67 10.87
CA GLN A 9 21.52 -15.16 12.19
C GLN A 9 22.21 -14.43 13.35
N ARG A 10 22.37 -13.10 13.29
CA ARG A 10 22.62 -12.32 14.52
C ARG A 10 21.35 -12.39 15.35
N PRO A 11 21.36 -13.03 16.54
CA PRO A 11 20.18 -13.10 17.41
C PRO A 11 19.73 -11.72 17.93
N GLY A 12 20.56 -10.69 17.70
CA GLY A 12 20.31 -9.28 17.99
C GLY A 12 20.18 -8.35 16.77
N GLY A 13 20.07 -8.86 15.54
CA GLY A 13 19.73 -7.99 14.39
C GLY A 13 18.42 -7.27 14.69
N SER A 14 18.42 -5.93 14.67
CA SER A 14 17.22 -5.15 14.89
C SER A 14 16.20 -5.57 13.83
N PHE A 15 14.99 -5.91 14.28
CA PHE A 15 13.85 -6.19 13.39
C PHE A 15 13.30 -4.91 12.77
N ASP A 16 14.07 -3.82 12.87
CA ASP A 16 13.79 -2.59 12.18
C ASP A 16 13.81 -2.94 10.69
N PRO A 17 12.74 -2.63 9.94
CA PRO A 17 12.71 -2.84 8.51
C PRO A 17 13.98 -2.20 7.95
N ASP A 18 14.75 -2.99 7.20
CA ASP A 18 16.01 -2.51 6.67
C ASP A 18 15.67 -1.31 5.78
N PRO A 19 16.08 -0.08 6.14
CA PRO A 19 15.72 1.12 5.38
C PRO A 19 16.25 1.06 3.95
N SER A 20 17.11 0.07 3.65
CA SER A 20 17.70 -0.29 2.37
C SER A 20 16.70 -0.86 1.35
N GLU A 21 15.55 -1.41 1.73
CA GLU A 21 14.61 -2.00 0.75
C GLU A 21 13.84 -0.93 -0.05
N GLY A 22 13.73 0.29 0.47
CA GLY A 22 13.14 1.42 -0.23
C GLY A 22 14.21 2.45 -0.55
N TRP A 23 14.36 2.82 -1.82
CA TRP A 23 15.12 4.01 -2.24
C TRP A 23 14.49 5.26 -1.59
N SER A 24 14.82 5.52 -0.33
CA SER A 24 14.23 6.59 0.48
C SER A 24 15.25 7.17 1.46
N MET A 25 15.09 8.45 1.78
CA MET A 25 15.92 9.21 2.71
C MET A 25 15.13 9.46 4.00
N PRO A 26 15.71 9.21 5.19
CA PRO A 26 15.05 9.51 6.46
C PRO A 26 14.95 11.03 6.66
N LEU A 27 13.75 11.53 6.94
CA LEU A 27 13.48 12.94 7.21
C LEU A 27 13.53 13.25 8.72
N GLY A 28 13.16 12.28 9.56
CA GLY A 28 13.12 12.43 11.01
C GLY A 28 12.07 11.54 11.66
N SER A 29 11.71 11.83 12.91
CA SER A 29 10.62 11.14 13.60
C SER A 29 9.75 12.11 14.39
N LEU A 30 8.42 11.94 14.31
CA LEU A 30 7.43 12.71 15.08
C LEU A 30 6.50 11.73 15.79
N GLY A 31 6.36 11.84 17.11
CA GLY A 31 5.48 10.96 17.89
C GLY A 31 5.85 9.48 17.84
N GLY A 32 7.13 9.15 17.59
CA GLY A 32 7.62 7.77 17.42
C GLY A 32 7.36 7.16 16.03
N ILE A 33 6.78 7.93 15.10
CA ILE A 33 6.64 7.55 13.68
C ILE A 33 7.85 8.11 12.92
N ARG A 34 8.56 7.26 12.19
CA ARG A 34 9.69 7.67 11.32
C ARG A 34 9.17 8.12 9.96
N PHE A 35 9.62 9.28 9.49
CA PHE A 35 9.25 9.82 8.18
C PHE A 35 10.39 9.57 7.20
N PHE A 36 10.04 9.11 6.01
CA PHE A 36 10.96 8.90 4.91
C PHE A 36 10.46 9.67 3.68
N ILE A 37 11.36 10.12 2.83
CA ILE A 37 11.05 10.70 1.52
C ILE A 37 11.65 9.79 0.45
N SER A 38 10.85 9.38 -0.53
CA SER A 38 11.32 8.55 -1.66
C SER A 38 12.33 9.30 -2.53
N TYR A 39 13.41 8.64 -2.98
CA TYR A 39 14.38 9.22 -3.92
C TYR A 39 13.73 9.61 -5.25
N ALA A 40 12.61 8.97 -5.62
CA ALA A 40 11.83 9.34 -6.80
C ALA A 40 11.37 10.81 -6.76
N VAL A 41 11.13 11.38 -5.57
CA VAL A 41 10.79 12.80 -5.40
C VAL A 41 11.94 13.68 -5.86
N PHE A 42 13.16 13.41 -5.40
CA PHE A 42 14.34 14.19 -5.77
C PHE A 42 14.66 14.08 -7.27
N VAL A 43 14.54 12.87 -7.83
CA VAL A 43 14.72 12.64 -9.27
C VAL A 43 13.68 13.43 -10.07
N ALA A 44 12.40 13.38 -9.68
CA ALA A 44 11.34 14.12 -10.35
C ALA A 44 11.54 15.64 -10.27
N LEU A 45 11.93 16.17 -9.10
CA LEU A 45 12.24 17.60 -8.94
C LEU A 45 13.47 18.02 -9.75
N ALA A 46 14.50 17.17 -9.85
CA ALA A 46 15.68 17.45 -10.66
C ALA A 46 15.35 17.47 -12.16
N VAL A 47 14.56 16.50 -12.65
CA VAL A 47 14.07 16.47 -14.04
C VAL A 47 13.21 17.70 -14.33
N LEU A 48 12.28 18.04 -13.43
CA LEU A 48 11.44 19.22 -13.57
C LEU A 48 12.26 20.51 -13.61
N GLY A 49 13.21 20.68 -12.68
CA GLY A 49 14.10 21.84 -12.64
C GLY A 49 14.97 21.96 -13.89
N GLY A 50 15.50 20.83 -14.40
CA GLY A 50 16.26 20.79 -15.65
C GLY A 50 15.41 21.20 -16.86
N LEU A 51 14.17 20.70 -16.95
CA LEU A 51 13.23 21.06 -18.03
C LEU A 51 12.88 22.55 -18.00
N VAL A 52 12.56 23.09 -16.81
CA VAL A 52 12.28 24.53 -16.66
C VAL A 52 13.50 25.36 -17.05
N ALA A 53 14.70 25.00 -16.58
CA ALA A 53 15.93 25.72 -16.92
C ALA A 53 16.23 25.71 -18.44
N MET A 54 15.90 24.63 -19.14
CA MET A 54 16.07 24.53 -20.60
C MET A 54 15.04 25.36 -21.39
N VAL A 55 13.84 25.56 -20.85
CA VAL A 55 12.71 26.15 -21.59
C VAL A 55 12.43 27.60 -21.22
N GLN A 56 12.85 28.06 -20.03
CA GLN A 56 12.58 29.42 -19.51
C GLN A 56 13.12 30.55 -20.40
N ASN A 57 14.20 30.31 -21.16
CA ASN A 57 14.80 31.34 -22.02
C ASN A 57 14.08 31.51 -23.38
N ARG A 58 13.02 30.74 -23.64
CA ARG A 58 12.24 30.88 -24.88
C ARG A 58 11.25 32.06 -24.76
N PRO A 59 11.00 32.81 -25.85
CA PRO A 59 10.05 33.93 -25.82
C PRO A 59 8.66 33.43 -25.38
N GLY A 60 8.04 34.13 -24.42
CA GLY A 60 6.74 33.76 -23.84
C GLY A 60 6.79 32.86 -22.59
N ASN A 61 7.97 32.35 -22.20
CA ASN A 61 8.11 31.42 -21.07
C ASN A 61 8.75 32.05 -19.81
N GLY A 62 8.79 33.38 -19.72
CA GLY A 62 9.41 34.08 -18.57
C GLY A 62 8.76 33.72 -17.22
N ASP A 63 7.47 33.42 -17.21
CA ASP A 63 6.71 33.10 -16.01
C ASP A 63 6.77 31.61 -15.62
N LEU A 64 7.35 30.76 -16.48
CA LEU A 64 7.40 29.30 -16.29
C LEU A 64 8.03 28.90 -14.94
N PRO A 65 9.12 29.52 -14.46
CA PRO A 65 9.68 29.18 -13.14
C PRO A 65 8.73 29.50 -11.99
N ALA A 66 8.02 30.63 -12.04
CA ALA A 66 7.07 31.04 -11.01
C ALA A 66 5.85 30.10 -10.98
N VAL A 67 5.29 29.79 -12.15
CA VAL A 67 4.18 28.83 -12.30
C VAL A 67 4.61 27.44 -11.81
N THR A 68 5.82 26.99 -12.16
CA THR A 68 6.32 25.69 -11.71
C THR A 68 6.51 25.65 -10.20
N LEU A 69 7.07 26.71 -9.61
CA LEU A 69 7.23 26.81 -8.16
C LEU A 69 5.87 26.78 -7.45
N LEU A 70 4.87 27.47 -7.97
CA LEU A 70 3.51 27.44 -7.47
C LEU A 70 2.90 26.03 -7.56
N ALA A 71 3.03 25.37 -8.72
CA ALA A 71 2.54 24.01 -8.91
C ALA A 71 3.21 23.00 -7.96
N VAL A 72 4.51 23.12 -7.74
CA VAL A 72 5.25 22.30 -6.75
C VAL A 72 4.73 22.60 -5.35
N ALA A 73 4.56 23.88 -4.97
CA ALA A 73 4.04 24.24 -3.65
C ALA A 73 2.65 23.65 -3.39
N ILE A 74 1.74 23.74 -4.38
CA ILE A 74 0.41 23.11 -4.34
C ILE A 74 0.53 21.59 -4.18
N TRP A 75 1.40 20.95 -4.96
CA TRP A 75 1.60 19.50 -4.90
C TRP A 75 2.08 19.05 -3.51
N MET A 76 3.00 19.81 -2.90
CA MET A 76 3.48 19.60 -1.53
C MET A 76 2.35 19.79 -0.51
N THR A 77 1.46 20.78 -0.70
CA THR A 77 0.25 20.93 0.13
C THR A 77 -0.60 19.67 0.07
N GLY A 78 -0.67 19.02 -1.10
CA GLY A 78 -1.36 17.74 -1.26
C GLY A 78 -0.75 16.64 -0.39
N TRP A 79 0.58 16.56 -0.31
CA TRP A 79 1.25 15.63 0.63
C TRP A 79 0.89 15.93 2.07
N MET A 80 0.84 17.21 2.45
CA MET A 80 0.47 17.62 3.80
C MET A 80 -0.97 17.24 4.15
N VAL A 81 -1.92 17.45 3.23
CA VAL A 81 -3.33 17.03 3.43
C VAL A 81 -3.41 15.53 3.67
N GLN A 82 -2.74 14.72 2.84
CA GLN A 82 -2.71 13.27 3.03
C GLN A 82 -2.07 12.91 4.38
N LEU A 83 -1.01 13.61 4.78
CA LEU A 83 -0.25 13.34 6.00
C LEU A 83 -1.07 13.62 7.24
N ILE A 84 -1.78 14.74 7.24
CA ILE A 84 -2.70 15.10 8.32
C ILE A 84 -3.77 14.02 8.47
N VAL A 85 -4.41 13.58 7.38
CA VAL A 85 -5.43 12.52 7.45
C VAL A 85 -4.87 11.22 8.01
N GLN A 86 -3.70 10.78 7.53
CA GLN A 86 -3.07 9.55 8.01
C GLN A 86 -2.63 9.67 9.47
N LEU A 87 -2.09 10.80 9.90
CA LEU A 87 -1.72 11.07 11.28
C LEU A 87 -2.95 11.11 12.19
N THR A 88 -4.04 11.75 11.76
CA THR A 88 -5.31 11.75 12.52
C THR A 88 -5.84 10.33 12.69
N LEU A 89 -5.76 9.48 11.66
CA LEU A 89 -6.12 8.07 11.78
C LEU A 89 -5.18 7.29 12.70
N HIS A 90 -3.87 7.58 12.68
CA HIS A 90 -2.91 7.00 13.61
C HIS A 90 -3.15 7.41 15.07
N LEU A 91 -3.64 8.62 15.30
CA LEU A 91 -3.97 9.13 16.64
C LEU A 91 -5.32 8.60 17.12
N GLY A 92 -6.32 8.52 16.23
CA GLY A 92 -7.67 8.08 16.55
C GLY A 92 -7.85 6.56 16.59
N THR A 93 -6.93 5.78 16.01
CA THR A 93 -6.99 4.32 16.00
C THR A 93 -5.78 3.70 16.69
N SER A 94 -5.92 2.45 17.17
CA SER A 94 -4.77 1.70 17.69
C SER A 94 -3.76 1.33 16.59
N ALA A 95 -4.10 1.54 15.33
CA ALA A 95 -3.34 1.10 14.17
C ALA A 95 -2.11 1.98 13.93
N LYS A 96 -1.04 1.77 14.70
CA LYS A 96 0.22 2.54 14.58
C LYS A 96 1.14 1.96 13.51
N SER A 97 1.56 2.80 12.56
CA SER A 97 2.67 2.50 11.65
C SER A 97 3.96 3.00 12.29
N GLU A 98 5.05 2.25 12.12
CA GLU A 98 6.37 2.68 12.59
C GLU A 98 7.02 3.68 11.64
N SER A 99 6.63 3.62 10.36
CA SER A 99 7.13 4.51 9.33
C SER A 99 6.04 4.97 8.37
N ILE A 100 6.21 6.19 7.86
CA ILE A 100 5.42 6.77 6.78
C ILE A 100 6.41 7.25 5.72
N THR A 101 6.22 6.83 4.47
CA THR A 101 7.06 7.28 3.35
C THR A 101 6.26 8.27 2.51
N ILE A 102 6.87 9.40 2.18
CA ILE A 102 6.33 10.40 1.27
C ILE A 102 6.93 10.11 -0.11
N GLY A 103 6.09 9.58 -0.99
CA GLY A 103 6.40 9.30 -2.39
C GLY A 103 6.08 10.47 -3.31
N LEU A 104 6.30 10.26 -4.61
CA LEU A 104 6.04 11.26 -5.64
C LEU A 104 4.57 11.69 -5.67
N LEU A 105 3.65 10.73 -5.56
CA LEU A 105 2.21 10.94 -5.61
C LEU A 105 1.61 11.31 -4.24
N GLY A 106 2.40 11.31 -3.17
CA GLY A 106 1.94 11.48 -1.80
C GLY A 106 2.29 10.29 -0.93
N ILE A 107 1.44 9.95 0.02
CA ILE A 107 1.82 9.02 1.08
C ILE A 107 1.79 7.58 0.60
N GLU A 108 2.94 6.95 0.78
CA GLU A 108 3.16 5.54 0.55
C GLU A 108 3.06 4.80 1.89
N LEU A 109 2.12 3.86 1.94
CA LEU A 109 1.93 2.99 3.08
C LEU A 109 3.08 1.97 3.12
N ALA A 110 3.84 1.98 4.22
CA ALA A 110 4.89 0.98 4.45
C ALA A 110 4.34 -0.45 4.30
N ASN A 111 5.20 -1.37 3.84
CA ASN A 111 4.82 -2.76 3.60
C ASN A 111 4.09 -3.29 4.86
N PRO A 112 2.85 -3.78 4.67
CA PRO A 112 1.93 -3.98 5.79
C PRO A 112 2.37 -5.09 6.74
N LEU A 113 3.29 -5.98 6.33
CA LEU A 113 3.86 -7.00 7.21
C LEU A 113 4.87 -6.45 8.24
N TYR A 114 5.45 -5.27 8.02
CA TYR A 114 6.41 -4.67 8.94
C TYR A 114 5.77 -3.79 10.01
N ARG A 115 4.51 -3.39 9.86
CA ARG A 115 3.83 -2.54 10.86
C ARG A 115 3.77 -3.22 12.21
N ARG A 116 3.98 -2.50 13.32
CA ARG A 116 3.88 -3.06 14.69
C ARG A 116 2.52 -3.67 15.01
N GLN A 117 1.46 -3.02 14.53
CA GLN A 117 0.09 -3.53 14.58
C GLN A 117 -0.44 -3.60 13.16
N THR A 118 -0.87 -4.80 12.75
CA THR A 118 -1.47 -5.01 11.43
C THR A 118 -2.81 -4.32 11.38
N TRP A 119 -3.03 -3.53 10.34
CA TRP A 119 -4.28 -2.80 10.17
C TRP A 119 -5.39 -3.75 9.73
N SER A 120 -6.60 -3.55 10.26
CA SER A 120 -7.77 -4.28 9.77
C SER A 120 -8.11 -3.84 8.34
N ALA A 121 -8.82 -4.68 7.58
CA ALA A 121 -9.29 -4.34 6.23
C ALA A 121 -10.08 -3.01 6.23
N ILE A 122 -10.94 -2.83 7.23
CA ILE A 122 -11.75 -1.61 7.42
C ILE A 122 -10.86 -0.40 7.65
N ALA A 123 -9.83 -0.50 8.50
CA ALA A 123 -8.93 0.62 8.78
C ALA A 123 -8.12 1.04 7.54
N VAL A 124 -7.63 0.06 6.76
CA VAL A 124 -6.93 0.33 5.49
C VAL A 124 -7.87 0.95 4.45
N LEU A 125 -9.11 0.46 4.35
CA LEU A 125 -10.09 1.02 3.41
C LEU A 125 -10.49 2.43 3.82
N ALA A 126 -10.78 2.65 5.10
CA ALA A 126 -11.13 3.96 5.65
C ALA A 126 -9.99 4.97 5.44
N SER A 127 -8.74 4.57 5.62
CA SER A 127 -7.61 5.48 5.38
C SER A 127 -7.49 5.87 3.92
N ALA A 128 -7.63 4.92 2.99
CA ALA A 128 -7.61 5.23 1.57
C ALA A 128 -8.78 6.15 1.18
N VAL A 129 -10.00 5.83 1.60
CA VAL A 129 -11.21 6.61 1.28
C VAL A 129 -11.14 8.02 1.87
N LEU A 130 -10.78 8.17 3.15
CA LEU A 130 -10.69 9.47 3.79
C LEU A 130 -9.57 10.34 3.18
N THR A 131 -8.42 9.75 2.85
CA THR A 131 -7.34 10.50 2.19
C THR A 131 -7.73 10.96 0.79
N LEU A 132 -8.35 10.10 -0.01
CA LEU A 132 -8.82 10.45 -1.35
C LEU A 132 -9.95 11.49 -1.31
N ALA A 133 -10.90 11.34 -0.38
CA ALA A 133 -11.98 12.30 -0.19
C ALA A 133 -11.46 13.67 0.26
N ALA A 134 -10.47 13.70 1.16
CA ALA A 134 -9.87 14.96 1.60
C ALA A 134 -9.21 15.73 0.45
N LEU A 135 -8.43 15.06 -0.41
CA LEU A 135 -7.86 15.69 -1.60
C LEU A 135 -8.94 16.17 -2.56
N PHE A 136 -9.97 15.35 -2.80
CA PHE A 136 -11.07 15.72 -3.68
C PHE A 136 -11.81 16.96 -3.19
N LEU A 137 -12.16 17.00 -1.90
CA LEU A 137 -12.84 18.13 -1.26
C LEU A 137 -11.98 19.38 -1.22
N PHE A 138 -10.66 19.24 -0.99
CA PHE A 138 -9.74 20.37 -1.02
C PHE A 138 -9.63 20.94 -2.44
N GLY A 139 -9.55 20.07 -3.46
CA GLY A 139 -9.61 20.48 -4.86
C GLY A 139 -10.93 21.17 -5.23
N LEU A 140 -12.06 20.63 -4.76
CA LEU A 140 -13.37 21.26 -4.93
C LEU A 140 -13.43 22.64 -4.27
N GLY A 141 -12.87 22.79 -3.05
CA GLY A 141 -12.76 24.07 -2.37
C GLY A 141 -11.93 25.10 -3.16
N CYS A 142 -10.80 24.68 -3.73
CA CYS A 142 -10.00 25.52 -4.62
C CYS A 142 -10.79 25.91 -5.88
N LEU A 143 -11.54 24.99 -6.49
CA LEU A 143 -12.38 25.30 -7.65
C LEU A 143 -13.48 26.30 -7.28
N CYS A 144 -14.15 26.14 -6.14
CA CYS A 144 -15.13 27.12 -5.64
C CYS A 144 -14.51 28.52 -5.50
N LEU A 145 -13.32 28.61 -4.91
CA LEU A 145 -12.61 29.89 -4.76
C LEU A 145 -12.24 30.50 -6.12
N HIS A 146 -11.80 29.67 -7.06
CA HIS A 146 -11.55 30.12 -8.44
C HIS A 146 -12.81 30.69 -9.07
N MET A 147 -13.94 29.99 -8.96
CA MET A 147 -15.22 30.43 -9.50
C MET A 147 -15.65 31.78 -8.94
N VAL A 148 -15.59 31.94 -7.61
CA VAL A 148 -15.96 33.17 -6.90
C VAL A 148 -15.05 34.35 -7.27
N HIS A 149 -13.77 34.09 -7.55
CA HIS A 149 -12.82 35.15 -7.90
C HIS A 149 -12.87 35.57 -9.37
N GLN A 150 -13.16 34.65 -10.31
CA GLN A 150 -13.07 34.93 -11.74
C GLN A 150 -14.41 35.32 -12.39
N PHE A 151 -15.54 34.89 -11.83
CA PHE A 151 -16.84 35.07 -12.45
C PHE A 151 -17.77 35.91 -11.58
N ALA A 152 -18.51 36.83 -12.21
CA ALA A 152 -19.49 37.68 -11.52
C ALA A 152 -20.66 36.85 -10.97
N ASP A 153 -21.08 35.81 -11.72
CA ASP A 153 -22.15 34.89 -11.35
C ASP A 153 -21.59 33.46 -11.17
N PRO A 154 -20.89 33.18 -10.04
CA PRO A 154 -20.18 31.93 -9.84
C PRO A 154 -21.11 30.73 -9.64
N TRP A 155 -22.43 30.93 -9.51
CA TRP A 155 -23.39 29.85 -9.25
C TRP A 155 -24.09 29.33 -10.52
N GLN A 156 -23.76 29.89 -11.69
CA GLN A 156 -24.34 29.43 -12.94
C GLN A 156 -23.72 28.10 -13.37
N TRP A 157 -24.54 27.04 -13.50
CA TRP A 157 -24.08 25.70 -13.85
C TRP A 157 -23.32 25.63 -15.19
N SER A 158 -23.69 26.44 -16.18
CA SER A 158 -22.99 26.48 -17.47
C SER A 158 -21.53 26.89 -17.35
N THR A 159 -21.20 27.78 -16.40
CA THR A 159 -19.83 28.23 -16.12
C THR A 159 -19.01 27.09 -15.52
N TRP A 160 -19.57 26.38 -14.55
CA TRP A 160 -18.95 25.20 -13.94
C TRP A 160 -18.73 24.10 -14.97
N ALA A 161 -19.76 23.79 -15.77
CA ALA A 161 -19.68 22.76 -16.80
C ALA A 161 -18.63 23.13 -17.86
N GLY A 162 -18.56 24.40 -18.26
CA GLY A 162 -17.53 24.93 -19.17
C GLY A 162 -16.13 24.66 -18.64
N GLU A 163 -15.85 25.10 -17.41
CA GLU A 163 -14.52 24.97 -16.81
C GLU A 163 -14.11 23.50 -16.56
N LEU A 164 -15.07 22.64 -16.23
CA LEU A 164 -14.83 21.21 -16.06
C LEU A 164 -14.65 20.46 -17.39
N SER A 165 -15.25 20.97 -18.47
CA SER A 165 -15.19 20.35 -19.80
C SER A 165 -13.88 20.63 -20.54
N ASP A 166 -13.23 21.75 -20.25
CA ASP A 166 -11.92 22.09 -20.78
C ASP A 166 -10.88 22.08 -19.65
N PRO A 167 -10.27 20.92 -19.34
CA PRO A 167 -9.26 20.80 -18.29
C PRO A 167 -7.97 21.52 -18.72
N SER A 168 -8.00 22.84 -18.69
CA SER A 168 -6.80 23.65 -18.69
C SER A 168 -6.21 23.56 -17.28
N PHE A 169 -4.96 23.14 -17.17
CA PHE A 169 -4.28 23.03 -15.86
C PHE A 169 -4.12 24.40 -15.16
N GLY A 170 -4.64 25.50 -15.72
CA GLY A 170 -4.47 26.85 -15.20
C GLY A 170 -3.03 27.38 -15.28
N LEU A 171 -2.09 26.61 -15.85
CA LEU A 171 -0.65 26.92 -15.87
C LEU A 171 -0.26 28.10 -16.78
N ALA A 172 -1.22 28.70 -17.48
CA ALA A 172 -0.96 29.86 -18.34
C ALA A 172 -0.67 31.13 -17.52
N SER A 173 -1.16 31.22 -16.28
CA SER A 173 -0.93 32.39 -15.43
C SER A 173 -1.00 32.04 -13.95
N VAL A 174 -0.18 32.72 -13.14
CA VAL A 174 -0.18 32.64 -11.67
C VAL A 174 -1.54 33.03 -11.09
N THR A 175 -2.33 33.86 -11.80
CA THR A 175 -3.68 34.27 -11.37
C THR A 175 -4.68 33.11 -11.32
N ASN A 176 -4.43 32.03 -12.08
CA ASN A 176 -5.24 30.82 -12.08
C ASN A 176 -4.72 29.77 -11.08
N GLY A 177 -4.02 30.21 -10.03
CA GLY A 177 -3.45 29.34 -9.02
C GLY A 177 -4.47 28.41 -8.34
N TYR A 178 -5.69 28.89 -8.09
CA TYR A 178 -6.75 28.06 -7.48
C TYR A 178 -7.28 26.97 -8.42
N LEU A 179 -7.44 27.27 -9.72
CA LEU A 179 -7.83 26.27 -10.72
C LEU A 179 -6.73 25.21 -10.88
N THR A 180 -5.48 25.66 -10.97
CA THR A 180 -4.29 24.79 -10.99
C THR A 180 -4.28 23.88 -9.77
N ALA A 181 -4.57 24.44 -8.59
CA ALA A 181 -4.65 23.67 -7.35
C ALA A 181 -5.73 22.60 -7.38
N ALA A 182 -6.94 22.95 -7.83
CA ALA A 182 -8.05 22.00 -7.95
C ALA A 182 -7.66 20.77 -8.79
N TRP A 183 -7.13 21.00 -10.00
CA TRP A 183 -6.70 19.94 -10.90
C TRP A 183 -5.56 19.10 -10.32
N LEU A 184 -4.54 19.73 -9.71
CA LEU A 184 -3.42 18.99 -9.14
C LEU A 184 -3.85 18.09 -7.98
N PHE A 185 -4.75 18.55 -7.09
CA PHE A 185 -5.29 17.69 -6.02
C PHE A 185 -6.10 16.52 -6.57
N TRP A 186 -6.90 16.72 -7.60
CA TRP A 186 -7.69 15.65 -8.22
C TRP A 186 -6.84 14.65 -8.98
N ILE A 187 -5.82 15.11 -9.70
CA ILE A 187 -4.85 14.22 -10.35
C ILE A 187 -4.11 13.40 -9.31
N GLN A 188 -3.69 14.03 -8.22
CA GLN A 188 -3.05 13.32 -7.12
C GLN A 188 -3.97 12.27 -6.49
N ALA A 189 -5.24 12.60 -6.26
CA ALA A 189 -6.24 11.65 -5.80
C ALA A 189 -6.46 10.50 -6.79
N ALA A 190 -6.58 10.81 -8.09
CA ALA A 190 -6.73 9.81 -9.14
C ALA A 190 -5.53 8.86 -9.19
N CYS A 191 -4.31 9.39 -9.20
CA CYS A 191 -3.08 8.62 -9.18
C CYS A 191 -2.95 7.74 -7.92
N GLN A 192 -3.35 8.25 -6.75
CA GLN A 192 -3.37 7.47 -5.50
C GLN A 192 -4.46 6.39 -5.47
N ALA A 193 -5.56 6.59 -6.19
CA ALA A 193 -6.64 5.60 -6.32
C ALA A 193 -6.24 4.41 -7.21
N PHE A 194 -5.27 4.57 -8.12
CA PHE A 194 -4.78 3.46 -8.93
C PHE A 194 -4.06 2.40 -8.08
N PRO A 195 -4.30 1.09 -8.31
CA PRO A 195 -3.74 0.00 -7.50
C PRO A 195 -2.28 -0.35 -7.87
N LEU A 196 -1.45 0.68 -8.04
CA LEU A 196 -0.01 0.55 -8.23
C LEU A 196 0.70 0.15 -6.92
N PRO A 197 1.95 -0.33 -6.98
CA PRO A 197 2.76 -0.58 -5.79
C PRO A 197 2.84 0.68 -4.92
N HIS A 198 2.79 0.50 -3.60
CA HIS A 198 2.87 1.54 -2.57
C HIS A 198 1.74 2.59 -2.52
N ASN A 199 0.87 2.66 -3.53
CA ASN A 199 -0.29 3.56 -3.55
C ASN A 199 -1.44 3.08 -2.65
N LEU A 200 -2.27 4.04 -2.20
CA LEU A 200 -3.43 3.79 -1.35
C LEU A 200 -4.47 2.87 -2.03
N GLY A 201 -4.67 3.02 -3.33
CA GLY A 201 -5.63 2.25 -4.13
C GLY A 201 -5.39 0.75 -4.09
N ARG A 202 -4.13 0.31 -3.97
CA ARG A 202 -3.78 -1.10 -3.83
C ARG A 202 -4.24 -1.66 -2.49
N GLY A 203 -3.96 -0.92 -1.40
CA GLY A 203 -4.45 -1.27 -0.07
C GLY A 203 -5.97 -1.31 -0.01
N ALA A 204 -6.64 -0.32 -0.61
CA ALA A 204 -8.10 -0.25 -0.70
C ALA A 204 -8.67 -1.47 -1.44
N THR A 205 -8.11 -1.83 -2.59
CA THR A 205 -8.55 -2.99 -3.39
C THR A 205 -8.37 -4.30 -2.63
N ALA A 206 -7.22 -4.49 -1.97
CA ALA A 206 -6.97 -5.66 -1.12
C ALA A 206 -7.97 -5.76 0.04
N SER A 207 -8.27 -4.63 0.68
CA SER A 207 -9.27 -4.56 1.74
C SER A 207 -10.68 -4.87 1.26
N VAL A 208 -11.11 -4.31 0.12
CA VAL A 208 -12.43 -4.58 -0.46
C VAL A 208 -12.59 -6.06 -0.76
N ILE A 209 -11.60 -6.71 -1.39
CA ILE A 209 -11.66 -8.15 -1.69
C ILE A 209 -11.73 -8.99 -0.42
N THR A 210 -10.99 -8.58 0.62
CA THR A 210 -11.01 -9.29 1.90
C THR A 210 -12.35 -9.11 2.64
N LEU A 211 -12.98 -7.94 2.52
CA LEU A 211 -14.29 -7.64 3.11
C LEU A 211 -15.44 -8.34 2.37
N LEU A 212 -15.37 -8.42 1.04
CA LEU A 212 -16.37 -9.11 0.21
C LEU A 212 -16.24 -10.64 0.27
N SER A 213 -15.06 -11.14 0.65
CA SER A 213 -14.78 -12.58 0.70
C SER A 213 -14.14 -13.00 2.02
N PRO A 214 -14.83 -12.82 3.17
CA PRO A 214 -14.27 -13.10 4.49
C PRO A 214 -13.96 -14.59 4.72
N HIS A 215 -14.71 -15.48 4.06
CA HIS A 215 -14.59 -16.94 4.20
C HIS A 215 -13.64 -17.59 3.19
N ALA A 216 -13.15 -16.85 2.19
CA ALA A 216 -12.27 -17.43 1.19
C ALA A 216 -10.87 -17.70 1.74
N ASP A 217 -10.15 -18.65 1.16
CA ASP A 217 -8.74 -18.89 1.46
C ASP A 217 -7.83 -17.76 0.95
N GLY A 218 -6.63 -17.63 1.54
CA GLY A 218 -5.72 -16.52 1.23
C GLY A 218 -5.20 -16.59 -0.18
N VAL A 219 -5.06 -17.81 -0.67
CA VAL A 219 -4.74 -18.10 -2.07
C VAL A 219 -5.84 -17.60 -3.00
N LEU A 220 -7.11 -17.79 -2.65
CA LEU A 220 -8.23 -17.31 -3.45
C LEU A 220 -8.31 -15.77 -3.43
N GLN A 221 -8.21 -15.14 -2.26
CA GLN A 221 -8.17 -13.68 -2.14
C GLN A 221 -7.01 -13.06 -2.95
N LEU A 222 -5.83 -13.67 -2.91
CA LEU A 222 -4.69 -13.23 -3.73
C LEU A 222 -4.96 -13.40 -5.23
N ARG A 223 -5.53 -14.54 -5.65
CA ARG A 223 -5.93 -14.75 -7.06
C ARG A 223 -6.94 -13.69 -7.52
N LEU A 224 -7.94 -13.40 -6.69
CA LEU A 224 -8.95 -12.36 -6.96
C LEU A 224 -8.29 -11.00 -7.09
N LEU A 225 -7.42 -10.62 -6.15
CA LEU A 225 -6.70 -9.34 -6.17
C LEU A 225 -5.86 -9.17 -7.44
N ARG A 226 -5.09 -10.19 -7.83
CA ARG A 226 -4.33 -10.18 -9.08
C ARG A 226 -5.24 -10.06 -10.30
N ARG A 227 -6.37 -10.76 -10.32
CA ARG A 227 -7.34 -10.71 -11.42
C ARG A 227 -7.98 -9.33 -11.52
N THR A 228 -8.37 -8.71 -10.41
CA THR A 228 -8.94 -7.35 -10.40
C THR A 228 -7.94 -6.33 -10.94
N ILE A 229 -6.66 -6.38 -10.52
CA ILE A 229 -5.63 -5.45 -11.04
C ILE A 229 -5.42 -5.66 -12.55
N ARG A 230 -5.42 -6.90 -13.04
CA ARG A 230 -5.35 -7.19 -14.49
C ARG A 230 -6.56 -6.67 -15.26
N LEU A 231 -7.76 -6.80 -14.70
CA LEU A 231 -8.97 -6.26 -15.31
C LEU A 231 -8.91 -4.73 -15.40
N ILE A 232 -8.45 -4.05 -14.34
CA ILE A 232 -8.23 -2.60 -14.34
C ILE A 232 -7.19 -2.23 -15.41
N SER A 233 -6.07 -2.95 -15.49
CA SER A 233 -5.05 -2.76 -16.53
C SER A 233 -5.61 -2.87 -17.95
N ILE A 234 -6.40 -3.92 -18.24
CA ILE A 234 -7.05 -4.11 -19.54
C ILE A 234 -8.03 -2.97 -19.82
N ALA A 235 -8.86 -2.59 -18.85
CA ALA A 235 -9.78 -1.46 -19.00
C ALA A 235 -9.04 -0.15 -19.30
N THR A 236 -7.93 0.12 -18.61
CA THR A 236 -7.06 1.28 -18.90
C THR A 236 -6.46 1.21 -20.31
N MET A 237 -6.09 0.02 -20.81
CA MET A 237 -5.60 -0.15 -22.18
C MET A 237 -6.69 0.18 -23.21
N VAL A 238 -7.91 -0.29 -22.99
CA VAL A 238 -9.06 0.01 -23.88
C VAL A 238 -9.33 1.51 -23.90
N ILE A 239 -9.28 2.18 -22.74
CA ILE A 239 -9.39 3.64 -22.68
C ILE A 239 -8.25 4.30 -23.47
N ALA A 240 -7.02 3.83 -23.32
CA ALA A 240 -5.88 4.35 -24.08
C ALA A 240 -6.08 4.22 -25.60
N MET A 241 -6.58 3.08 -26.07
CA MET A 241 -6.92 2.86 -27.48
C MET A 241 -8.05 3.79 -27.94
N ALA A 242 -9.09 3.99 -27.13
CA ALA A 242 -10.17 4.93 -27.45
C ALA A 242 -9.66 6.37 -27.55
N THR A 243 -8.80 6.80 -26.61
CA THR A 243 -8.15 8.13 -26.67
C THR A 243 -7.24 8.29 -27.87
N MET A 244 -6.57 7.22 -28.32
CA MET A 244 -5.75 7.25 -29.52
C MET A 244 -6.58 7.55 -30.78
N ILE A 245 -7.80 7.02 -30.85
CA ILE A 245 -8.73 7.28 -31.96
C ILE A 245 -9.28 8.71 -31.88
N ALA A 246 -9.55 9.22 -30.68
CA ALA A 246 -10.12 10.56 -30.47
C ALA A 246 -9.09 11.69 -30.65
N ASP A 247 -7.84 11.49 -30.22
CA ASP A 247 -6.80 12.54 -30.15
C ASP A 247 -5.96 12.64 -31.43
N ALA A 248 -6.52 12.38 -32.62
CA ALA A 248 -5.75 12.36 -33.87
C ALA A 248 -5.00 13.67 -34.17
N ASP A 249 -5.52 14.81 -33.71
CA ASP A 249 -5.01 16.15 -34.01
C ASP A 249 -4.36 16.88 -32.81
N VAL A 250 -4.16 16.19 -31.68
CA VAL A 250 -3.61 16.82 -30.47
C VAL A 250 -2.08 16.84 -30.51
N PHE A 251 -1.47 18.02 -30.30
CA PHE A 251 0.00 18.21 -30.33
C PHE A 251 0.76 17.28 -29.37
N LEU A 252 0.15 16.93 -28.23
CA LEU A 252 0.69 15.96 -27.28
C LEU A 252 -0.34 14.84 -27.05
N PRO A 253 -0.19 13.68 -27.70
CA PRO A 253 -1.13 12.58 -27.54
C PRO A 253 -1.12 12.09 -26.08
N ARG A 254 -2.31 11.90 -25.49
CA ARG A 254 -2.46 11.47 -24.09
C ARG A 254 -2.35 9.96 -23.93
N TRP A 255 -2.67 9.21 -24.98
CA TRP A 255 -2.69 7.76 -24.99
C TRP A 255 -1.38 7.07 -24.58
N PRO A 256 -0.16 7.56 -24.87
CA PRO A 256 1.07 6.87 -24.48
C PRO A 256 1.21 6.74 -22.97
N ILE A 257 0.81 7.77 -22.21
CA ILE A 257 0.84 7.75 -20.75
C ILE A 257 -0.12 6.68 -20.21
N LEU A 258 -1.32 6.56 -20.79
CA LEU A 258 -2.31 5.55 -20.42
C LEU A 258 -1.83 4.13 -20.76
N VAL A 259 -1.16 3.94 -21.90
CA VAL A 259 -0.54 2.66 -22.27
C VAL A 259 0.53 2.28 -21.25
N VAL A 260 1.45 3.19 -20.92
CA VAL A 260 2.49 2.96 -19.91
C VAL A 260 1.86 2.62 -18.56
N LEU A 261 0.84 3.36 -18.13
CA LEU A 261 0.12 3.08 -16.88
C LEU A 261 -0.53 1.70 -16.88
N SER A 262 -1.18 1.31 -18.00
CA SER A 262 -1.75 -0.01 -18.16
C SER A 262 -0.70 -1.13 -18.04
N LEU A 263 0.46 -0.96 -18.69
CA LEU A 263 1.57 -1.91 -18.60
C LEU A 263 2.15 -1.99 -17.18
N LEU A 264 2.32 -0.84 -16.51
CA LEU A 264 2.76 -0.80 -15.12
C LEU A 264 1.79 -1.54 -14.20
N LEU A 265 0.47 -1.37 -14.39
CA LEU A 265 -0.57 -2.12 -13.65
C LEU A 265 -0.51 -3.62 -13.94
N TRP A 266 -0.26 -4.00 -15.20
CA TRP A 266 -0.11 -5.40 -15.59
C TRP A 266 1.06 -6.06 -14.87
N ILE A 267 2.24 -5.43 -14.92
CA ILE A 267 3.47 -5.91 -14.26
C ILE A 267 3.26 -5.95 -12.74
N SER A 268 2.70 -4.87 -12.20
CA SER A 268 2.31 -4.70 -10.79
C SER A 268 1.43 -5.85 -10.27
N SER A 269 0.58 -6.45 -11.12
CA SER A 269 -0.26 -7.60 -10.75
C SER A 269 0.52 -8.87 -10.39
N ALA A 270 1.77 -9.00 -10.84
CA ALA A 270 2.62 -10.15 -10.54
C ALA A 270 3.45 -9.97 -9.26
N ASN A 271 3.51 -8.77 -8.69
CA ASN A 271 4.36 -8.47 -7.53
C ASN A 271 4.00 -9.32 -6.31
N ARG A 272 5.03 -9.67 -5.55
CA ARG A 272 4.92 -10.48 -4.33
C ARG A 272 4.22 -9.71 -3.20
N ASP A 273 4.32 -8.39 -3.18
CA ASP A 273 3.73 -7.51 -2.16
C ASP A 273 2.21 -7.68 -2.03
N LEU A 274 1.51 -8.11 -3.09
CA LEU A 274 0.07 -8.40 -3.02
C LEU A 274 -0.24 -9.52 -2.01
N GLY A 275 0.66 -10.51 -1.90
CA GLY A 275 0.56 -11.57 -0.89
C GLY A 275 0.76 -11.02 0.51
N ASP A 276 1.69 -10.07 0.68
CA ASP A 276 1.96 -9.41 1.96
C ASP A 276 0.76 -8.59 2.44
N TRP A 277 0.07 -7.90 1.54
CA TRP A 277 -1.19 -7.21 1.82
C TRP A 277 -2.27 -8.17 2.33
N VAL A 278 -2.56 -9.25 1.59
CA VAL A 278 -3.58 -10.24 2.00
C VAL A 278 -3.20 -10.89 3.33
N ALA A 279 -1.94 -11.28 3.51
CA ALA A 279 -1.45 -11.89 4.75
C ALA A 279 -1.57 -10.94 5.94
N SER A 280 -1.20 -9.66 5.77
CA SER A 280 -1.26 -8.67 6.85
C SER A 280 -2.69 -8.44 7.37
N ILE A 281 -3.67 -8.38 6.47
CA ILE A 281 -5.07 -8.17 6.82
C ILE A 281 -5.62 -9.39 7.57
N ARG A 282 -5.27 -10.60 7.14
CA ARG A 282 -5.64 -11.85 7.83
C ARG A 282 -5.06 -11.94 9.23
N VAL A 283 -3.79 -11.58 9.39
CA VAL A 283 -3.14 -11.51 10.71
C VAL A 283 -3.88 -10.52 11.61
N ALA A 284 -4.33 -9.38 11.06
CA ALA A 284 -5.16 -8.42 11.81
C ALA A 284 -6.52 -9.00 12.21
N GLN A 285 -7.17 -9.78 11.33
CA GLN A 285 -8.44 -10.45 11.62
C GLN A 285 -8.30 -11.51 12.71
N ALA A 286 -7.28 -12.37 12.62
CA ALA A 286 -6.99 -13.40 13.63
C ALA A 286 -6.59 -12.80 14.99
N GLY A 287 -5.96 -11.62 15.01
CA GLY A 287 -5.66 -10.91 16.26
C GLY A 287 -6.90 -10.35 16.96
N ARG A 288 -8.00 -10.11 16.24
CA ARG A 288 -9.22 -9.53 16.78
C ARG A 288 -10.04 -10.50 17.63
N SER A 289 -9.89 -11.81 17.42
CA SER A 289 -10.57 -12.83 18.21
C SER A 289 -10.02 -12.98 19.63
N ASP A 290 -8.77 -12.58 19.89
CA ASP A 290 -8.18 -12.62 21.24
C ASP A 290 -8.55 -11.39 22.10
N HIS A 291 -8.96 -10.28 21.45
CA HIS A 291 -9.39 -9.05 22.12
C HIS A 291 -10.56 -8.43 21.35
N PRO A 292 -11.81 -8.76 21.67
CA PRO A 292 -12.96 -8.14 21.02
C PRO A 292 -12.86 -6.63 21.21
N PHE A 293 -12.74 -5.94 20.08
CA PHE A 293 -12.85 -4.50 19.97
C PHE A 293 -14.21 -4.10 20.56
N LYS A 294 -14.26 -3.75 21.85
CA LYS A 294 -15.33 -2.93 22.40
C LYS A 294 -15.10 -1.54 21.80
N PRO A 295 -15.89 -1.09 20.82
CA PRO A 295 -15.91 0.33 20.51
C PRO A 295 -16.22 1.01 21.84
N THR A 296 -15.36 1.91 22.29
CA THR A 296 -15.64 2.78 23.42
C THR A 296 -16.79 3.70 23.03
N THR A 297 -18.01 3.18 23.18
CA THR A 297 -19.27 3.94 23.26
C THR A 297 -19.42 4.60 24.63
N ASP A 298 -18.31 4.96 25.27
CA ASP A 298 -18.31 5.73 26.53
C ASP A 298 -18.51 7.24 26.28
N ALA A 299 -18.66 7.66 25.02
CA ALA A 299 -18.96 9.04 24.65
C ALA A 299 -20.46 9.36 24.50
N ALA A 300 -21.36 8.38 24.63
CA ALA A 300 -22.82 8.59 24.41
C ALA A 300 -23.70 8.13 25.58
N ALA A 301 -23.13 7.68 26.70
CA ALA A 301 -23.88 7.25 27.89
C ALA A 301 -23.57 8.07 29.16
N SER A 302 -22.96 9.25 29.01
CA SER A 302 -22.65 10.16 30.11
C SER A 302 -23.48 11.45 29.99
N GLU A 303 -24.80 11.31 30.00
CA GLU A 303 -25.72 12.46 30.06
C GLU A 303 -26.87 12.26 31.07
N ALA A 304 -26.77 11.28 31.98
CA ALA A 304 -27.78 11.06 33.01
C ALA A 304 -27.20 10.61 34.36
N ALA A 305 -26.25 11.36 34.91
CA ALA A 305 -25.98 11.36 36.35
C ALA A 305 -25.10 12.58 36.68
N ALA A 306 -25.70 13.59 37.30
CA ALA A 306 -24.96 14.68 37.93
C ALA A 306 -24.21 14.12 39.15
N GLU A 307 -22.94 13.79 38.98
CA GLU A 307 -21.98 13.59 40.07
C GLU A 307 -20.73 14.45 39.87
N PRO A 308 -20.10 14.91 40.96
CA PRO A 308 -19.08 15.94 40.93
C PRO A 308 -17.77 15.44 40.28
N LEU A 309 -17.29 16.25 39.34
CA LEU A 309 -15.98 16.23 38.67
C LEU A 309 -14.86 15.53 39.45
N THR A 310 -14.70 14.23 39.22
CA THR A 310 -13.43 13.54 39.45
C THR A 310 -12.76 13.34 38.10
N LEU A 311 -11.65 14.05 37.90
CA LEU A 311 -10.79 13.94 36.73
C LEU A 311 -10.51 12.46 36.39
N PRO A 312 -10.62 12.02 35.13
CA PRO A 312 -10.30 10.67 34.75
C PRO A 312 -8.81 10.42 35.02
N ARG A 313 -8.55 9.63 36.06
CA ARG A 313 -7.24 9.15 36.44
C ARG A 313 -6.76 8.23 35.32
N THR A 314 -5.98 8.79 34.40
CA THR A 314 -5.28 8.05 33.36
C THR A 314 -4.45 6.97 34.06
N THR A 315 -4.94 5.74 34.04
CA THR A 315 -4.22 4.59 34.54
C THR A 315 -3.01 4.42 33.63
N ARG A 316 -1.87 4.88 34.15
CA ARG A 316 -0.53 4.81 33.59
C ARG A 316 -0.22 3.35 33.29
N ARG A 317 -0.63 2.86 32.12
CA ARG A 317 -0.37 1.50 31.63
C ARG A 317 1.15 1.37 31.55
N GLY A 318 1.73 0.67 32.52
CA GLY A 318 3.17 0.66 32.77
C GLY A 318 3.92 0.23 31.51
N TRP A 319 4.95 0.99 31.14
CA TRP A 319 5.83 0.74 29.99
C TRP A 319 6.29 -0.72 29.84
N MET A 320 6.44 -1.45 30.96
CA MET A 320 6.79 -2.87 31.00
C MET A 320 5.74 -3.79 30.36
N THR A 321 4.46 -3.47 30.46
CA THR A 321 3.39 -4.26 29.79
C THR A 321 3.47 -4.11 28.26
N GLY A 322 3.80 -2.90 27.78
CA GLY A 322 4.05 -2.65 26.36
C GLY A 322 5.26 -3.42 25.81
N LEU A 323 6.30 -3.64 26.63
CA LEU A 323 7.45 -4.47 26.26
C LEU A 323 7.08 -5.96 26.19
N ALA A 324 6.35 -6.47 27.18
CA ALA A 324 5.91 -7.87 27.20
C ALA A 324 5.01 -8.22 26.01
N ASP A 325 4.08 -7.34 25.66
CA ASP A 325 3.20 -7.52 24.49
C ASP A 325 4.00 -7.45 23.18
N SER A 326 5.03 -6.60 23.11
CA SER A 326 5.92 -6.52 21.95
C SER A 326 6.72 -7.81 21.75
N VAL A 327 7.20 -8.43 22.83
CA VAL A 327 7.92 -9.71 22.78
C VAL A 327 6.98 -10.85 22.37
N ARG A 328 5.75 -10.89 22.90
CA ARG A 328 4.74 -11.89 22.50
C ARG A 328 4.36 -11.75 21.03
N LEU A 329 4.14 -10.54 20.53
CA LEU A 329 3.87 -10.29 19.12
C LEU A 329 5.06 -10.72 18.24
N ARG A 330 6.29 -10.44 18.68
CA ARG A 330 7.51 -10.83 17.97
C ARG A 330 7.63 -12.35 17.86
N HIS A 331 7.32 -13.09 18.93
CA HIS A 331 7.29 -14.56 18.87
C HIS A 331 6.18 -15.09 17.96
N ARG A 332 4.96 -14.52 18.02
CA ARG A 332 3.87 -14.90 17.11
C ARG A 332 4.24 -14.65 15.64
N ARG A 333 4.88 -13.53 15.32
CA ARG A 333 5.37 -13.22 13.96
C ARG A 333 6.45 -14.18 13.49
N ARG A 334 7.44 -14.47 14.34
CA ARG A 334 8.49 -15.44 14.01
C ARG A 334 7.89 -16.81 13.71
N ARG A 335 6.87 -17.24 14.48
CA ARG A 335 6.15 -18.49 14.22
C ARG A 335 5.35 -18.46 12.92
N ALA A 336 4.63 -17.37 12.64
CA ALA A 336 3.85 -17.23 11.41
C ALA A 336 4.74 -17.18 10.16
N ARG A 337 5.88 -16.47 10.21
CA ARG A 337 6.87 -16.46 9.12
C ARG A 337 7.53 -17.82 8.95
N ALA A 338 7.96 -18.45 10.05
CA ALA A 338 8.52 -19.80 9.99
C ALA A 338 7.52 -20.83 9.45
N ALA A 339 6.21 -20.68 9.74
CA ALA A 339 5.17 -21.52 9.15
C ALA A 339 5.04 -21.28 7.64
N LEU A 340 4.98 -20.02 7.19
CA LEU A 340 4.94 -19.67 5.76
C LEU A 340 6.20 -20.13 5.01
N ASP A 341 7.37 -19.99 5.62
CA ASP A 341 8.63 -20.43 5.01
C ASP A 341 8.72 -21.96 4.94
N ARG A 342 8.17 -22.68 5.94
CA ARG A 342 8.00 -24.13 5.87
C ARG A 342 7.02 -24.53 4.77
N GLU A 343 5.85 -23.91 4.67
CA GLU A 343 4.89 -24.20 3.59
C GLU A 343 5.50 -23.95 2.21
N ARG A 344 6.29 -22.88 2.06
CA ARG A 344 7.01 -22.58 0.81
C ARG A 344 8.12 -23.57 0.52
N ALA A 345 8.87 -24.01 1.53
CA ALA A 345 9.89 -25.03 1.39
C ALA A 345 9.26 -26.36 1.00
N GLU A 346 8.19 -26.77 1.68
CA GLU A 346 7.43 -27.99 1.39
C GLU A 346 6.82 -27.96 -0.02
N ALA A 347 6.26 -26.83 -0.46
CA ALA A 347 5.75 -26.69 -1.82
C ALA A 347 6.86 -26.77 -2.88
N ARG A 348 8.05 -26.23 -2.59
CA ARG A 348 9.20 -26.27 -3.50
C ARG A 348 9.81 -27.69 -3.54
N ASP A 349 9.85 -28.37 -2.40
CA ASP A 349 10.29 -29.76 -2.28
C ASP A 349 9.32 -30.70 -2.99
N ALA A 350 7.99 -30.48 -2.89
CA ALA A 350 6.98 -31.25 -3.61
C ALA A 350 7.13 -31.10 -5.13
N PHE A 351 7.37 -29.89 -5.62
CA PHE A 351 7.62 -29.66 -7.05
C PHE A 351 8.92 -30.33 -7.53
N ARG A 352 9.99 -30.28 -6.73
CA ARG A 352 11.23 -31.01 -7.02
C ARG A 352 11.03 -32.53 -6.98
N LEU A 353 10.22 -33.03 -6.05
CA LEU A 353 9.93 -34.45 -5.93
C LEU A 353 9.28 -35.01 -7.19
N ASP A 354 8.32 -34.30 -7.79
CA ASP A 354 7.69 -34.72 -9.05
C ASP A 354 8.70 -34.81 -10.20
N GLN A 355 9.63 -33.85 -10.30
CA GLN A 355 10.70 -33.90 -11.30
C GLN A 355 11.64 -35.10 -11.07
N VAL A 356 12.03 -35.33 -9.80
CA VAL A 356 12.89 -36.43 -9.40
C VAL A 356 12.22 -37.79 -9.67
N LEU A 357 10.94 -37.94 -9.34
CA LEU A 357 10.17 -39.17 -9.62
C LEU A 357 10.07 -39.44 -11.12
N LYS A 358 9.93 -38.40 -11.94
CA LYS A 358 9.94 -38.55 -13.41
C LYS A 358 11.29 -39.06 -13.91
N ILE A 359 12.40 -38.47 -13.45
CA ILE A 359 13.76 -38.91 -13.84
C ILE A 359 14.00 -40.36 -13.40
N VAL A 360 13.63 -40.72 -12.18
CA VAL A 360 13.77 -42.11 -11.68
C VAL A 360 12.94 -43.09 -12.51
N SER A 361 11.75 -42.69 -12.95
CA SER A 361 10.90 -43.55 -13.78
C SER A 361 11.47 -43.78 -15.19
N GLU A 362 12.18 -42.80 -15.76
CA GLU A 362 12.73 -42.85 -17.12
C GLU A 362 14.14 -43.46 -17.16
N GLN A 363 14.99 -43.16 -16.18
CA GLN A 363 16.43 -43.46 -16.20
C GLN A 363 16.89 -44.37 -15.06
N GLY A 364 15.99 -44.79 -14.16
CA GLY A 364 16.35 -45.53 -12.96
C GLY A 364 17.08 -44.65 -11.93
N THR A 365 17.53 -45.26 -10.84
CA THR A 365 18.19 -44.55 -9.72
C THR A 365 19.58 -44.01 -10.06
N ASP A 366 20.17 -44.48 -11.16
CA ASP A 366 21.54 -44.14 -11.55
C ASP A 366 21.64 -42.74 -12.16
N GLY A 367 20.54 -42.22 -12.73
CA GLY A 367 20.44 -40.85 -13.24
C GLY A 367 20.30 -39.76 -12.18
N LEU A 368 20.15 -40.12 -10.89
CA LEU A 368 19.96 -39.14 -9.81
C LEU A 368 21.27 -38.54 -9.33
N ASN A 369 21.30 -37.21 -9.29
CA ASN A 369 22.38 -36.45 -8.67
C ASN A 369 22.38 -36.65 -7.15
N ALA A 370 23.52 -36.41 -6.48
CA ALA A 370 23.69 -36.66 -5.05
C ALA A 370 22.68 -35.87 -4.18
N GLU A 371 22.32 -34.65 -4.61
CA GLU A 371 21.29 -33.84 -3.94
C GLU A 371 19.90 -34.48 -3.99
N ASP A 372 19.50 -35.04 -5.14
CA ASP A 372 18.18 -35.64 -5.31
C ASP A 372 18.04 -36.94 -4.50
N ARG A 373 19.12 -37.72 -4.39
CA ARG A 373 19.16 -38.90 -3.51
C ARG A 373 19.01 -38.50 -2.05
N ALA A 374 19.66 -37.42 -1.62
CA ALA A 374 19.52 -36.90 -0.26
C ALA A 374 18.10 -36.39 0.01
N LEU A 375 17.46 -35.75 -0.97
CA LEU A 375 16.08 -35.30 -0.89
C LEU A 375 15.10 -36.48 -0.77
N LEU A 376 15.23 -37.51 -1.60
CA LEU A 376 14.44 -38.74 -1.51
C LEU A 376 14.60 -39.44 -0.16
N LYS A 377 15.82 -39.54 0.36
CA LYS A 377 16.08 -40.13 1.67
C LYS A 377 15.33 -39.35 2.76
N ARG A 378 15.40 -38.01 2.74
CA ARG A 378 14.73 -37.13 3.71
C ARG A 378 13.20 -37.23 3.62
N VAL A 379 12.64 -37.33 2.41
CA VAL A 379 11.19 -37.51 2.20
C VAL A 379 10.74 -38.90 2.66
N SER A 380 11.52 -39.94 2.39
CA SER A 380 11.22 -41.31 2.83
C SER A 380 11.20 -41.42 4.37
N GLU A 381 12.15 -40.77 5.05
CA GLU A 381 12.20 -40.72 6.51
C GLU A 381 11.00 -39.95 7.09
N ASN A 382 10.62 -38.84 6.48
CA ASN A 382 9.45 -38.06 6.92
C ASN A 382 8.14 -38.85 6.75
N LEU A 383 7.97 -39.56 5.64
CA LEU A 383 6.80 -40.43 5.43
C LEU A 383 6.76 -41.57 6.45
N ARG A 384 7.91 -42.16 6.78
CA ARG A 384 8.00 -43.19 7.82
C ARG A 384 7.55 -42.65 9.18
N ARG A 385 8.06 -41.48 9.58
CA ARG A 385 7.65 -40.80 10.83
C ARG A 385 6.17 -40.47 10.87
N ARG A 386 5.56 -40.04 9.76
CA ARG A 386 4.11 -39.79 9.68
C ARG A 386 3.29 -41.06 9.92
N ARG A 387 3.66 -42.18 9.28
CA ARG A 387 2.97 -43.47 9.51
C ARG A 387 3.10 -43.94 10.95
N GLU A 388 4.26 -43.75 11.57
CA GLU A 388 4.48 -44.07 12.99
C GLU A 388 3.60 -43.19 13.91
N GLN A 389 3.42 -41.90 13.60
CA GLN A 389 2.51 -41.02 14.34
C GLN A 389 1.03 -41.37 14.15
N GLU A 390 0.60 -41.66 12.93
CA GLU A 390 -0.77 -42.10 12.64
C GLU A 390 -1.11 -43.42 13.34
N ALA A 391 -0.15 -44.36 13.40
CA ALA A 391 -0.32 -45.60 14.15
C ALA A 391 -0.50 -45.35 15.66
N ARG A 392 0.23 -44.38 16.23
CA ARG A 392 0.09 -44.00 17.65
C ARG A 392 -1.26 -43.36 17.95
N MET A 393 -1.71 -42.42 17.11
CA MET A 393 -3.02 -41.79 17.29
C MET A 393 -4.16 -42.82 17.20
N ARG A 394 -4.06 -43.80 16.28
CA ARG A 394 -5.04 -44.90 16.20
C ARG A 394 -5.03 -45.83 17.40
N SER A 395 -3.88 -46.04 18.05
CA SER A 395 -3.82 -46.84 19.28
C SER A 395 -4.38 -46.12 20.50
N GLU A 396 -4.36 -44.77 20.50
CA GLU A 396 -4.92 -43.96 21.59
C GLU A 396 -6.45 -43.82 21.48
N ASP A 397 -7.01 -43.75 20.28
CA ASP A 397 -8.47 -43.68 20.06
C ASP A 397 -9.21 -45.02 20.24
N GLY A 398 -8.48 -46.14 20.30
CA GLY A 398 -9.03 -47.49 20.45
C GLY A 398 -9.09 -48.03 21.89
N SER A 399 -8.70 -47.21 22.87
CA SER A 399 -8.68 -47.48 24.31
C SER A 399 -9.74 -46.63 25.00
#